data_AF-A0A7X7SIL2-F1
#
_entry.id   AF-A0A7X7SIL2-F1
#
_cell.length_a   1.000
_cell.length_b   1.000
_cell.length_c   1.000
_cell.angle_alpha   90.00
_cell.angle_beta   90.00
_cell.angle_gamma   90.00
#
_symmetry.space_group_name_H-M   'P 1'
#
loop_
_entity.id
_entity.type
_entity.pdbx_description
1 polymer ?
#
loop_
_entity_poly.entity_id
_entity_poly.type
_entity_poly.pdbx_seq_one_letter_code
_entity_poly.pdbx_strand_id
1 'polypeptide(L)'
;LCIDCKLCEDACEERYGARRLTLGGYQLGMLDFVYTCRTCTDQRCVDPCEYDSIRYDPVKKEVVINEATCTGCTACAQSCPYGAIDMIEVEPDAPTFKKGFQARLEKKGALTFGPGTPRIARARRIANKCDHCAAYGDQACVSACPTGALIEIDAYDLFRERSPKMAQLGKSGYDADLQKRDRKEVLPVMPFTEGLAVRSGGIAKVKRGRYAPLGTWVLGIFAFLVALGEALLREYAPQMSYRFSQLAAQPEFEDLPVEAILEKVDFKPGDQLSAYCGLIGTGLMVIAAIYPMFRRIKAFRWLASNTMWFDFHLMAGTVGPMFIGLHCVLRLDSWVSAAFWSMVIVVISGFLGRYLYTQVPEMASGVELEELDHERFFQQHRPRLTVPMAEIDREVAEQRAAAQRVAMSPSVVRALWWLITQDLGRIPRTLARRGRLKQLGVERRLRRELAKRAARMIAISRRQVVAPKAQLLLHSWKRVHVPFTILLAAFSVAHIWISWSRAAW
;
A
#
# COMPACT_ATOMS: atom_id res chain seq x y z
N LEU A 1 0.09 1.93 6.44
CA LEU A 1 0.96 0.87 6.98
C LEU A 1 2.38 1.00 6.41
N CYS A 2 3.33 1.57 7.16
CA CYS A 2 4.73 1.60 6.71
C CYS A 2 5.32 0.19 6.89
N ILE A 3 5.99 -0.32 5.85
CA ILE A 3 6.61 -1.67 5.84
C ILE A 3 8.13 -1.59 5.71
N ASP A 4 8.71 -0.43 5.99
CA ASP A 4 10.13 -0.13 5.86
C ASP A 4 10.78 -0.53 4.52
N CYS A 5 10.01 -0.46 3.43
CA CYS A 5 10.49 -0.85 2.09
C CYS A 5 11.52 0.12 1.47
N LYS A 6 11.86 1.22 2.16
CA LYS A 6 12.76 2.31 1.73
C LYS A 6 12.46 3.01 0.39
N LEU A 7 11.39 2.65 -0.31
CA LEU A 7 11.00 3.27 -1.58
C LEU A 7 10.78 4.79 -1.53
N CYS A 8 10.46 5.33 -0.35
CA CYS A 8 10.33 6.77 -0.17
C CYS A 8 11.69 7.49 -0.18
N GLU A 9 12.74 6.87 0.39
CA GLU A 9 14.12 7.37 0.36
C GLU A 9 14.67 7.26 -1.08
N ASP A 10 14.51 6.09 -1.71
CA ASP A 10 14.95 5.82 -3.08
C ASP A 10 14.34 6.81 -4.08
N ALA A 11 13.04 7.10 -3.97
CA ALA A 11 12.36 8.04 -4.86
C ALA A 11 12.87 9.47 -4.70
N CYS A 12 13.28 9.85 -3.49
CA CYS A 12 13.89 11.14 -3.23
C CYS A 12 15.30 11.21 -3.85
N GLU A 13 16.10 10.15 -3.66
CA GLU A 13 17.44 10.02 -4.26
C GLU A 13 17.39 10.00 -5.79
N GLU A 14 16.43 9.31 -6.39
CA GLU A 14 16.28 9.30 -7.85
C GLU A 14 15.95 10.70 -8.42
N ARG A 15 15.20 11.52 -7.67
CA ARG A 15 14.80 12.87 -8.09
C ARG A 15 15.91 13.90 -7.88
N TYR A 16 16.57 13.84 -6.73
CA TYR A 16 17.52 14.86 -6.30
C TYR A 16 18.98 14.41 -6.32
N GLY A 17 19.25 13.17 -6.72
CA GLY A 17 20.58 12.56 -6.70
C GLY A 17 21.06 12.14 -5.30
N ALA A 18 20.30 12.48 -4.26
CA ALA A 18 20.51 12.06 -2.88
C ALA A 18 19.20 12.07 -2.11
N ARG A 19 19.05 11.18 -1.12
CA ARG A 19 17.87 11.15 -0.25
C ARG A 19 17.76 12.45 0.55
N ARG A 20 16.53 12.89 0.85
CA ARG A 20 16.23 14.09 1.66
C ARG A 20 15.26 13.81 2.81
N LEU A 21 15.00 12.53 3.06
CA LEU A 21 14.26 12.04 4.22
C LEU A 21 14.86 10.71 4.64
N THR A 22 14.70 10.36 5.91
CA THR A 22 15.10 9.06 6.45
C THR A 22 14.01 8.54 7.37
N LEU A 23 13.67 7.25 7.26
CA LEU A 23 12.70 6.60 8.15
C LEU A 23 13.29 6.33 9.54
N GLY A 24 12.43 6.15 10.54
CA GLY A 24 12.85 5.84 11.91
C GLY A 24 13.16 7.08 12.76
N GLY A 25 12.35 8.14 12.61
CA GLY A 25 12.46 9.31 13.47
C GLY A 25 11.69 9.17 14.76
N TYR A 26 11.20 10.30 15.29
CA TYR A 26 10.47 10.30 16.55
C TYR A 26 9.14 9.56 16.39
N GLN A 27 8.77 8.80 17.41
CA GLN A 27 7.50 8.08 17.43
C GLN A 27 6.59 8.69 18.49
N LEU A 28 5.35 9.01 18.12
CA LEU A 28 4.32 9.48 19.04
C LEU A 28 3.05 8.67 18.82
N GLY A 29 2.73 7.81 19.77
CA GLY A 29 1.61 6.89 19.58
C GLY A 29 1.90 5.89 18.46
N MET A 30 0.92 5.69 17.58
CA MET A 30 1.06 4.92 16.34
C MET A 30 1.61 5.73 15.15
N LEU A 31 2.09 6.95 15.36
CA LEU A 31 2.62 7.82 14.31
C LEU A 31 4.15 7.79 14.30
N ASP A 32 4.71 7.50 13.13
CA ASP A 32 6.14 7.62 12.85
C ASP A 32 6.42 8.97 12.18
N PHE A 33 7.25 9.80 12.80
CA PHE A 33 7.72 11.02 12.18
C PHE A 33 9.03 10.74 11.47
N VAL A 34 9.03 10.86 10.15
CA VAL A 34 10.26 10.71 9.37
C VAL A 34 11.23 11.86 9.66
N TYR A 35 12.53 11.58 9.68
CA TYR A 35 13.55 12.63 9.73
C TYR A 35 13.56 13.36 8.40
N THR A 36 12.96 14.55 8.38
CA THR A 36 12.88 15.41 7.20
C THR A 36 12.74 16.87 7.62
N CYS A 37 12.92 17.79 6.67
CA CYS A 37 12.75 19.21 6.94
C CYS A 37 11.28 19.48 7.28
N ARG A 38 11.03 20.18 8.39
CA ARG A 38 9.67 20.49 8.86
C ARG A 38 9.16 21.86 8.43
N THR A 39 9.93 22.60 7.63
CA THR A 39 9.63 23.98 7.22
C THR A 39 9.16 24.82 8.42
N CYS A 40 10.03 24.89 9.42
CA CYS A 40 9.73 25.50 10.72
C CYS A 40 9.20 26.92 10.56
N THR A 41 8.34 27.36 11.49
CA THR A 41 7.99 28.78 11.62
C THR A 41 9.21 29.60 12.04
N ASP A 42 9.95 29.11 13.04
CA ASP A 42 11.25 29.63 13.47
C ASP A 42 12.38 28.90 12.72
N GLN A 43 12.98 29.56 11.73
CA GLN A 43 13.85 28.95 10.73
C GLN A 43 15.31 29.11 11.09
N ARG A 44 15.71 28.52 12.22
CA ARG A 44 17.08 28.59 12.77
C ARG A 44 18.21 28.18 11.82
N CYS A 45 17.89 27.45 10.76
CA CYS A 45 18.88 27.07 9.74
C CYS A 45 19.18 28.19 8.72
N VAL A 46 18.35 29.23 8.63
CA VAL A 46 18.51 30.38 7.74
C VAL A 46 19.52 31.37 8.31
N ASP A 47 19.31 31.81 9.56
CA ASP A 47 20.14 32.80 10.27
C ASP A 47 21.67 32.59 10.20
N PRO A 48 22.22 31.37 10.37
CA PRO A 48 23.67 31.16 10.34
C PRO A 48 24.29 31.22 8.93
N CYS A 49 23.49 31.44 7.88
CA CYS A 49 24.01 31.47 6.51
C CYS A 49 24.40 32.86 6.06
N GLU A 50 25.69 33.19 6.16
CA GLU A 50 26.26 34.47 5.68
C GLU A 50 26.27 34.63 4.15
N TYR A 51 25.91 33.57 3.41
CA TYR A 51 25.99 33.51 1.94
C TYR A 51 24.62 33.51 1.25
N ASP A 52 23.53 33.76 1.99
CA ASP A 52 22.13 33.69 1.52
C ASP A 52 21.80 32.41 0.73
N SER A 53 22.53 31.34 1.05
CA SER A 53 22.46 30.07 0.34
C SER A 53 21.33 29.19 0.85
N ILE A 54 20.72 29.55 1.98
CA ILE A 54 19.47 28.97 2.47
C ILE A 54 18.58 30.13 2.89
N ARG A 55 17.34 30.18 2.38
CA ARG A 55 16.40 31.28 2.65
C ARG A 55 14.96 30.83 2.57
N TYR A 56 14.05 31.57 3.17
CA TYR A 56 12.61 31.38 2.98
C TYR A 56 12.15 31.96 1.64
N ASP A 57 11.46 31.16 0.83
CA ASP A 57 10.79 31.60 -0.38
C ASP A 57 9.30 31.84 -0.05
N PRO A 58 8.83 33.10 0.02
CA PRO A 58 7.46 33.42 0.45
C PRO A 58 6.40 32.99 -0.57
N VAL A 59 6.77 32.83 -1.85
CA VAL A 59 5.85 32.37 -2.90
C VAL A 59 5.63 30.87 -2.77
N LYS A 60 6.71 30.11 -2.56
CA LYS A 60 6.62 28.65 -2.37
C LYS A 60 6.23 28.25 -0.95
N LYS A 61 6.32 29.18 0.01
CA LYS A 61 6.18 28.93 1.45
C LYS A 61 7.14 27.84 1.94
N GLU A 62 8.37 27.85 1.45
CA GLU A 62 9.35 26.80 1.71
C GLU A 62 10.75 27.40 1.95
N VAL A 63 11.56 26.74 2.77
CA VAL A 63 12.98 27.09 2.90
C VAL A 63 13.73 26.46 1.72
N VAL A 64 14.39 27.25 0.90
CA VAL A 64 15.09 26.78 -0.31
C VAL A 64 16.59 26.90 -0.13
N ILE A 65 17.35 25.91 -0.61
CA ILE A 65 18.81 25.95 -0.67
C ILE A 65 19.24 26.30 -2.09
N ASN A 66 20.04 27.33 -2.24
CA ASN A 66 20.75 27.64 -3.47
C ASN A 66 22.09 26.88 -3.51
N GLU A 67 22.10 25.83 -4.32
CA GLU A 67 23.25 24.92 -4.47
C GLU A 67 24.45 25.59 -5.16
N ALA A 68 24.24 26.67 -5.92
CA ALA A 68 25.30 27.39 -6.62
C ALA A 68 26.12 28.29 -5.69
N THR A 69 25.47 28.90 -4.69
CA THR A 69 26.13 29.80 -3.71
C THR A 69 26.59 29.06 -2.45
N CYS A 70 26.03 27.87 -2.17
CA CYS A 70 26.39 27.11 -0.97
C CYS A 70 27.90 26.82 -0.92
N THR A 71 28.56 27.27 0.14
CA THR A 71 30.00 27.05 0.38
C THR A 71 30.30 25.74 1.12
N GLY A 72 29.28 25.12 1.71
CA GLY A 72 29.44 23.88 2.48
C GLY A 72 29.96 24.08 3.91
N CYS A 73 29.76 25.26 4.53
CA CYS A 73 30.25 25.58 5.89
C CYS A 73 29.57 24.81 7.03
N THR A 74 28.48 24.08 6.78
CA THR A 74 27.70 23.26 7.75
C THR A 74 26.95 23.99 8.86
N ALA A 75 27.06 25.31 8.95
CA ALA A 75 26.38 26.08 10.00
C ALA A 75 24.86 25.86 10.01
N CYS A 76 24.21 25.83 8.83
CA CYS A 76 22.79 25.50 8.72
C CYS A 76 22.43 24.10 9.24
N ALA A 77 23.28 23.09 9.00
CA ALA A 77 23.05 21.73 9.44
C ALA A 77 23.18 21.59 10.97
N GLN A 78 24.16 22.26 11.56
CA GLN A 78 24.35 22.31 13.02
C GLN A 78 23.21 23.05 13.72
N SER A 79 22.68 24.11 13.12
CA SER A 79 21.54 24.85 13.68
C SER A 79 20.18 24.15 13.50
N CYS A 80 20.11 23.08 12.73
CA CYS A 80 18.85 22.36 12.52
C CYS A 80 18.51 21.47 13.73
N PRO A 81 17.45 21.78 14.51
CA PRO A 81 17.11 21.01 15.70
C PRO A 81 16.62 19.58 15.38
N TYR A 82 16.31 19.30 14.12
CA TYR A 82 15.78 18.01 13.66
C TYR A 82 16.80 17.19 12.88
N GLY A 83 18.04 17.68 12.71
CA GLY A 83 19.06 17.01 11.90
C GLY A 83 18.62 16.77 10.45
N ALA A 84 17.80 17.67 9.89
CA ALA A 84 17.13 17.46 8.60
C ALA A 84 17.95 17.92 7.37
N ILE A 85 19.18 18.38 7.58
CA ILE A 85 20.07 18.88 6.53
C ILE A 85 21.29 17.97 6.47
N ASP A 86 21.38 17.21 5.39
CA ASP A 86 22.51 16.35 5.09
C ASP A 86 23.58 17.15 4.34
N MET A 87 24.83 16.95 4.69
CA MET A 87 25.97 17.57 4.03
C MET A 87 26.60 16.55 3.10
N ILE A 88 26.37 16.72 1.79
CA ILE A 88 26.74 15.72 0.80
C ILE A 88 28.02 16.16 0.11
N GLU A 89 29.02 15.30 0.17
CA GLU A 89 30.28 15.52 -0.53
C GLU A 89 30.10 15.33 -2.03
N VAL A 90 30.80 16.19 -2.80
CA VAL A 90 30.80 16.17 -4.26
C VAL A 90 32.15 15.71 -4.83
N GLU A 91 33.09 15.34 -3.96
CA GLU A 91 34.39 14.77 -4.33
C GLU A 91 34.30 13.22 -4.35
N PRO A 92 34.78 12.54 -5.42
CA PRO A 92 34.54 11.10 -5.62
C PRO A 92 35.10 10.16 -4.54
N ASP A 93 36.13 10.59 -3.83
CA ASP A 93 36.85 9.86 -2.80
C ASP A 93 36.21 9.97 -1.41
N ALA A 94 35.17 10.77 -1.27
CA ALA A 94 34.58 11.12 0.01
C ALA A 94 33.45 10.16 0.45
N PRO A 95 33.29 9.88 1.76
CA PRO A 95 32.37 8.84 2.25
C PRO A 95 30.89 9.10 1.97
N THR A 96 30.46 10.36 1.87
CA THR A 96 29.06 10.72 1.58
C THR A 96 28.80 10.98 0.10
N PHE A 97 29.79 10.71 -0.75
CA PHE A 97 29.74 10.99 -2.17
C PHE A 97 28.59 10.26 -2.87
N LYS A 98 27.84 11.01 -3.67
CA LYS A 98 26.74 10.50 -4.49
C LYS A 98 26.91 10.94 -5.94
N LYS A 99 27.25 9.99 -6.81
CA LYS A 99 27.40 10.20 -8.25
C LYS A 99 26.19 10.90 -8.89
N GLY A 100 24.98 10.49 -8.52
CA GLY A 100 23.74 11.09 -9.03
C GLY A 100 23.54 12.55 -8.58
N PHE A 101 23.98 12.88 -7.37
CA PHE A 101 23.91 14.23 -6.82
C PHE A 101 24.87 15.17 -7.55
N GLN A 102 26.14 14.76 -7.70
CA GLN A 102 27.14 15.53 -8.43
C GLN A 102 26.70 15.77 -9.88
N ALA A 103 26.32 14.71 -10.61
CA ALA A 103 25.91 14.82 -12.01
C ALA A 103 24.72 15.80 -12.20
N ARG A 104 23.78 15.85 -11.24
CA ARG A 104 22.68 16.82 -11.26
C ARG A 104 23.16 18.25 -11.06
N LEU A 105 24.12 18.46 -10.15
CA LEU A 105 24.66 19.79 -9.87
C LEU A 105 25.53 20.31 -11.02
N GLU A 106 26.35 19.46 -11.62
CA GLU A 106 27.13 19.77 -12.82
C GLU A 106 26.23 20.14 -13.99
N LYS A 107 25.17 19.36 -14.23
CA LYS A 107 24.16 19.67 -15.25
C LYS A 107 23.51 21.05 -15.04
N LYS A 108 23.35 21.50 -13.79
CA LYS A 108 22.81 22.82 -13.45
C LYS A 108 23.88 23.93 -13.44
N GLY A 109 25.16 23.61 -13.64
CA GLY A 109 26.25 24.56 -13.46
C GLY A 109 26.49 24.99 -12.01
N ALA A 110 25.90 24.30 -11.02
CA ALA A 110 25.98 24.68 -9.60
C ALA A 110 27.35 24.40 -8.95
N LEU A 111 28.22 23.62 -9.63
CA LEU A 111 29.60 23.37 -9.19
C LEU A 111 30.62 24.29 -9.85
N THR A 112 30.20 25.23 -10.70
CA THR A 112 31.12 26.22 -11.29
C THR A 112 31.78 27.06 -10.21
N PHE A 113 33.05 27.40 -10.41
CA PHE A 113 33.84 28.21 -9.49
C PHE A 113 34.83 29.09 -10.28
N GLY A 114 35.23 30.21 -9.68
CA GLY A 114 36.17 31.17 -10.27
C GLY A 114 35.58 32.56 -10.51
N PRO A 115 36.36 33.48 -11.09
CA PRO A 115 35.94 34.87 -11.34
C PRO A 115 34.66 34.92 -12.19
N GLY A 116 33.65 35.69 -11.75
CA GLY A 116 32.36 35.82 -12.43
C GLY A 116 31.34 34.69 -12.14
N THR A 117 31.68 33.74 -11.27
CA THR A 117 30.74 32.72 -10.79
C THR A 117 30.28 33.01 -9.36
N PRO A 118 29.16 32.44 -8.88
CA PRO A 118 28.68 32.66 -7.51
C PRO A 118 29.61 32.12 -6.41
N ARG A 119 30.65 31.35 -6.77
CA ARG A 119 31.56 30.70 -5.82
C ARG A 119 33.02 30.93 -6.21
N ILE A 120 33.82 31.37 -5.25
CA ILE A 120 35.26 31.66 -5.48
C ILE A 120 36.08 30.36 -5.52
N ALA A 121 35.80 29.40 -4.64
CA ALA A 121 36.56 28.16 -4.50
C ALA A 121 35.73 26.92 -4.88
N ARG A 122 36.39 25.78 -5.13
CA ARG A 122 35.73 24.50 -5.39
C ARG A 122 34.89 24.07 -4.18
N ALA A 123 33.63 23.67 -4.42
CA ALA A 123 32.82 23.06 -3.36
C ALA A 123 33.28 21.63 -3.09
N ARG A 124 33.52 21.32 -1.81
CA ARG A 124 33.76 19.95 -1.33
C ARG A 124 32.48 19.24 -0.94
N ARG A 125 31.54 19.98 -0.36
CA ARG A 125 30.24 19.48 0.11
C ARG A 125 29.15 20.53 -0.05
N ILE A 126 27.91 20.09 -0.25
CA ILE A 126 26.74 20.95 -0.42
C ILE A 126 25.63 20.50 0.50
N ALA A 127 24.94 21.46 1.11
CA ALA A 127 23.80 21.20 1.97
C ALA A 127 22.60 20.67 1.15
N ASN A 128 22.00 19.59 1.63
CA ASN A 128 20.88 18.91 1.00
C ASN A 128 19.77 18.69 2.02
N LYS A 129 18.57 19.19 1.74
CA LYS A 129 17.40 19.04 2.62
C LYS A 129 16.14 18.81 1.81
N CYS A 130 15.08 18.32 2.47
CA CYS A 130 13.76 18.25 1.86
C CYS A 130 13.24 19.68 1.57
N ASP A 131 12.68 19.87 0.38
CA ASP A 131 12.02 21.09 -0.08
C ASP A 131 10.55 20.84 -0.41
N HIS A 132 9.96 19.79 0.17
CA HIS A 132 8.58 19.32 -0.09
C HIS A 132 8.26 19.13 -1.57
N CYS A 133 9.29 18.89 -2.39
CA CYS A 133 9.18 18.88 -3.85
C CYS A 133 8.50 20.14 -4.41
N ALA A 134 8.78 21.32 -3.85
CA ALA A 134 8.13 22.57 -4.22
C ALA A 134 8.21 22.92 -5.71
N ALA A 135 9.27 22.48 -6.41
CA ALA A 135 9.45 22.66 -7.85
C ALA A 135 8.67 21.66 -8.73
N TYR A 136 7.97 20.70 -8.13
CA TYR A 136 7.26 19.62 -8.83
C TYR A 136 5.76 19.64 -8.52
N GLY A 137 4.98 19.09 -9.45
CA GLY A 137 3.55 18.88 -9.25
C GLY A 137 3.22 17.73 -8.29
N ASP A 138 4.23 17.00 -7.80
CA ASP A 138 4.06 15.94 -6.83
C ASP A 138 5.21 15.81 -5.82
N GLN A 139 4.96 15.13 -4.69
CA GLN A 139 6.01 14.72 -3.75
C GLN A 139 6.51 13.31 -4.02
N ALA A 140 7.81 13.19 -4.35
CA ALA A 140 8.44 11.92 -4.74
C ALA A 140 8.20 10.80 -3.72
N CYS A 141 8.42 11.10 -2.44
CA CYS A 141 8.35 10.13 -1.35
C CYS A 141 6.92 9.65 -1.06
N VAL A 142 5.96 10.58 -1.02
CA VAL A 142 4.54 10.29 -0.79
C VAL A 142 3.96 9.53 -1.98
N SER A 143 4.23 9.98 -3.22
CA SER A 143 3.83 9.31 -4.45
C SER A 143 4.42 7.90 -4.57
N ALA A 144 5.64 7.68 -4.08
CA ALA A 144 6.32 6.40 -4.16
C ALA A 144 5.82 5.38 -3.13
N CYS A 145 5.18 5.82 -2.04
CA CYS A 145 4.74 4.95 -0.96
C CYS A 145 3.65 3.97 -1.44
N PRO A 146 3.93 2.65 -1.55
CA PRO A 146 3.01 1.69 -2.15
C PRO A 146 1.82 1.36 -1.24
N THR A 147 1.96 1.60 0.07
CA THR A 147 0.92 1.34 1.06
C THR A 147 0.14 2.61 1.44
N GLY A 148 0.50 3.76 0.86
CA GLY A 148 -0.03 5.06 1.25
C GLY A 148 0.16 5.41 2.72
N ALA A 149 1.20 4.88 3.35
CA ALA A 149 1.52 5.11 4.75
C ALA A 149 2.21 6.44 5.01
N LEU A 150 3.06 6.89 4.07
CA LEU A 150 3.68 8.19 4.16
C LEU A 150 2.66 9.23 3.69
N ILE A 151 2.37 10.18 4.56
CA ILE A 151 1.44 11.28 4.34
C ILE A 151 2.10 12.57 4.80
N GLU A 152 1.73 13.68 4.16
CA GLU A 152 2.08 15.01 4.65
C GLU A 152 0.85 15.59 5.35
N ILE A 153 1.04 16.11 6.55
CA ILE A 153 -0.01 16.74 7.35
C ILE A 153 0.56 18.01 7.99
N ASP A 154 -0.27 19.04 8.07
CA ASP A 154 0.09 20.24 8.80
C ASP A 154 0.11 19.96 10.32
N ALA A 155 0.99 20.63 11.04
CA ALA A 155 1.09 20.45 12.50
C ALA A 155 -0.21 20.84 13.22
N TYR A 156 -0.91 21.88 12.75
CA TYR A 156 -2.19 22.33 13.29
C TYR A 156 -3.33 21.33 13.02
N ASP A 157 -3.28 20.61 11.89
CA ASP A 157 -4.24 19.54 11.59
C ASP A 157 -4.03 18.31 12.49
N LEU A 158 -2.77 18.05 12.87
CA LEU A 158 -2.42 16.96 13.77
C LEU A 158 -2.79 17.27 15.23
N PHE A 159 -2.49 18.49 15.68
CA PHE A 159 -2.78 18.99 17.01
C PHE A 159 -3.91 20.01 16.91
N ARG A 160 -5.16 19.54 16.80
CA ARG A 160 -6.36 20.39 16.82
C ARG A 160 -6.21 21.53 17.82
N GLU A 161 -6.32 22.77 17.36
CA GLU A 161 -6.47 23.89 18.27
C GLU A 161 -7.72 23.65 19.13
N ARG A 162 -7.55 23.82 20.44
CA ARG A 162 -8.64 23.82 21.42
C ARG A 162 -9.77 24.71 20.89
N SER A 163 -11.05 24.34 21.05
CA SER A 163 -12.12 25.30 20.75
C SER A 163 -11.87 26.61 21.49
N PRO A 164 -12.40 27.75 21.00
CA PRO A 164 -12.24 29.03 21.68
C PRO A 164 -12.57 28.96 23.18
N LYS A 165 -13.60 28.17 23.53
CA LYS A 165 -13.97 27.86 24.92
C LYS A 165 -12.82 27.17 25.69
N MET A 166 -12.22 26.13 25.12
CA MET A 166 -11.12 25.39 25.74
C MET A 166 -9.80 26.17 25.76
N ALA A 167 -9.54 27.02 24.76
CA ALA A 167 -8.41 27.94 24.75
C ALA A 167 -8.55 28.99 25.86
N GLN A 168 -9.76 29.52 26.07
CA GLN A 168 -10.07 30.45 27.14
C GLN A 168 -9.99 29.79 28.52
N LEU A 169 -10.51 28.56 28.68
CA LEU A 169 -10.36 27.77 29.91
C LEU A 169 -8.88 27.52 30.25
N GLY A 170 -8.05 27.21 29.25
CA GLY A 170 -6.62 27.05 29.44
C GLY A 170 -5.91 28.33 29.91
N LYS A 171 -6.48 29.51 29.64
CA LYS A 171 -5.98 30.80 30.12
C LYS A 171 -6.53 31.17 31.50
N SER A 172 -7.75 30.74 31.84
CA SER A 172 -8.39 31.05 33.12
C SER A 172 -7.92 30.20 34.30
N GLY A 173 -6.99 29.26 34.10
CA GLY A 173 -6.40 28.49 35.20
C GLY A 173 -7.34 27.43 35.80
N TYR A 174 -7.26 27.23 37.12
CA TYR A 174 -7.89 26.11 37.84
C TYR A 174 -9.38 26.32 38.21
N ASP A 175 -9.96 27.48 37.87
CA ASP A 175 -11.29 27.88 38.35
C ASP A 175 -12.46 27.16 37.68
N ALA A 176 -12.19 26.29 36.70
CA ALA A 176 -13.21 25.55 35.97
C ALA A 176 -12.83 24.09 35.74
N ASP A 177 -13.63 23.17 36.29
CA ASP A 177 -13.47 21.74 36.11
C ASP A 177 -13.84 21.27 34.69
N LEU A 178 -12.99 20.42 34.11
CA LEU A 178 -13.26 19.80 32.81
C LEU A 178 -14.37 18.75 32.92
N GLN A 179 -15.45 18.94 32.17
CA GLN A 179 -16.45 17.88 32.00
C GLN A 179 -15.88 16.73 31.16
N LYS A 180 -16.51 15.55 31.22
CA LYS A 180 -16.09 14.35 30.47
C LYS A 180 -16.05 14.58 28.95
N ARG A 181 -16.86 15.50 28.42
CA ARG A 181 -16.81 15.89 27.00
C ARG A 181 -15.60 16.78 26.69
N ASP A 182 -15.28 17.70 27.60
CA ASP A 182 -14.21 18.68 27.44
C ASP A 182 -12.83 17.98 27.50
N ARG A 183 -12.68 16.93 28.31
CA ARG A 183 -11.45 16.11 28.34
C ARG A 183 -11.09 15.46 27.00
N LYS A 184 -12.09 15.07 26.19
CA LYS A 184 -11.85 14.47 24.86
C LYS A 184 -11.33 15.49 23.86
N GLU A 185 -11.59 16.76 24.10
CA GLU A 185 -11.17 17.87 23.26
C GLU A 185 -9.76 18.38 23.64
N VAL A 186 -9.44 18.40 24.93
CA VAL A 186 -8.14 18.86 25.46
C VAL A 186 -7.02 17.84 25.26
N LEU A 187 -7.32 16.53 25.33
CA LEU A 187 -6.37 15.44 25.10
C LEU A 187 -6.95 14.44 24.10
N PRO A 188 -6.98 14.77 22.80
CA PRO A 188 -7.43 13.84 21.78
C PRO A 188 -6.42 12.69 21.69
N VAL A 189 -6.70 11.58 22.37
CA VAL A 189 -5.87 10.36 22.31
C VAL A 189 -6.02 9.63 20.96
N MET A 190 -7.13 9.88 20.26
CA MET A 190 -7.53 9.12 19.08
C MET A 190 -6.48 9.10 17.96
N PRO A 191 -5.84 10.22 17.55
CA PRO A 191 -4.81 10.17 16.50
C PRO A 191 -3.59 9.34 16.92
N PHE A 192 -3.29 9.28 18.21
CA PHE A 192 -2.13 8.58 18.77
C PHE A 192 -2.42 7.10 19.06
N THR A 193 -3.67 6.73 19.36
CA THR A 193 -4.07 5.34 19.68
C THR A 193 -4.75 4.62 18.53
N GLU A 194 -5.42 5.34 17.63
CA GLU A 194 -6.13 4.78 16.46
C GLU A 194 -5.50 5.20 15.11
N GLY A 195 -4.49 6.06 15.16
CA GLY A 195 -3.77 6.54 14.00
C GLY A 195 -4.54 7.64 13.28
N LEU A 196 -3.93 8.23 12.26
CA LEU A 196 -4.62 9.21 11.42
C LEU A 196 -5.59 8.50 10.47
N ALA A 197 -6.83 8.99 10.41
CA ALA A 197 -7.83 8.51 9.45
C ALA A 197 -7.43 8.83 8.00
N VAL A 198 -6.53 9.79 7.80
CA VAL A 198 -6.00 10.19 6.50
C VAL A 198 -5.02 9.13 5.99
N ARG A 199 -5.43 8.38 4.97
CA ARG A 199 -4.60 7.39 4.24
C ARG A 199 -4.25 7.83 2.81
N SER A 200 -4.83 8.95 2.36
CA SER A 200 -4.39 9.69 1.17
C SER A 200 -3.14 10.49 1.49
N GLY A 201 -2.47 11.09 0.50
CA GLY A 201 -1.27 11.93 0.72
C GLY A 201 -1.48 13.15 1.64
N GLY A 202 -2.64 13.31 2.27
CA GLY A 202 -2.98 14.48 3.10
C GLY A 202 -2.94 15.76 2.26
N ILE A 203 -2.13 16.72 2.70
CA ILE A 203 -1.86 17.98 1.98
C ILE A 203 -0.82 17.82 0.87
N ALA A 204 -0.20 16.63 0.73
CA ALA A 204 0.78 16.40 -0.30
C ALA A 204 0.18 16.60 -1.68
N LYS A 205 0.94 17.29 -2.53
CA LYS A 205 0.69 17.37 -3.97
C LYS A 205 0.84 15.96 -4.54
N VAL A 206 -0.26 15.23 -4.71
CA VAL A 206 -0.24 13.89 -5.29
C VAL A 206 -1.41 13.77 -6.25
N LYS A 207 -1.14 13.31 -7.48
CA LYS A 207 -2.20 12.92 -8.43
C LYS A 207 -2.80 11.57 -8.01
N ARG A 208 -3.69 11.55 -7.01
CA ARG A 208 -4.48 10.37 -6.65
C ARG A 208 -5.92 10.51 -7.15
N GLY A 209 -6.31 9.67 -8.11
CA GLY A 209 -7.72 9.49 -8.45
C GLY A 209 -8.42 8.66 -7.38
N ARG A 210 -9.25 9.27 -6.53
CA ARG A 210 -9.95 8.61 -5.41
C ARG A 210 -10.83 7.43 -5.86
N TYR A 211 -11.41 7.49 -7.06
CA TYR A 211 -12.35 6.49 -7.58
C TYR A 211 -11.77 5.59 -8.67
N ALA A 212 -10.57 5.88 -9.17
CA ALA A 212 -9.99 5.15 -10.30
C ALA A 212 -9.80 3.65 -10.02
N PRO A 213 -9.29 3.20 -8.83
CA PRO A 213 -9.18 1.77 -8.55
C PRO A 213 -10.53 1.06 -8.46
N LEU A 214 -11.53 1.69 -7.82
CA LEU A 214 -12.86 1.08 -7.71
C LEU A 214 -13.51 0.94 -9.10
N GLY A 215 -13.40 1.98 -9.93
CA GLY A 215 -13.93 1.98 -11.29
C GLY A 215 -13.35 0.87 -12.15
N THR A 216 -12.04 0.63 -12.10
CA THR A 216 -11.40 -0.43 -12.89
C THR A 216 -11.80 -1.83 -12.44
N TRP A 217 -11.94 -2.06 -11.13
CA TRP A 217 -12.47 -3.33 -10.60
C TRP A 217 -13.93 -3.55 -11.01
N VAL A 218 -14.80 -2.55 -10.85
CA VAL A 218 -16.22 -2.64 -11.24
C VAL A 218 -16.35 -2.93 -12.73
N LEU A 219 -15.62 -2.19 -13.57
CA LEU A 219 -15.63 -2.40 -15.02
C LEU A 219 -15.14 -3.81 -15.39
N GLY A 220 -14.01 -4.25 -14.83
CA GLY A 220 -13.44 -5.57 -15.13
C GLY A 220 -14.33 -6.73 -14.70
N ILE A 221 -14.88 -6.68 -13.48
CA ILE A 221 -15.80 -7.70 -12.98
C ILE A 221 -17.11 -7.68 -13.77
N PHE A 222 -17.68 -6.50 -14.04
CA PHE A 222 -18.90 -6.38 -14.81
C PHE A 222 -18.73 -6.96 -16.23
N ALA A 223 -17.65 -6.60 -16.92
CA ALA A 223 -17.35 -7.15 -18.24
C ALA A 223 -17.20 -8.68 -18.21
N PHE A 224 -16.55 -9.22 -17.19
CA PHE A 224 -16.44 -10.67 -17.01
C PHE A 224 -17.82 -11.31 -16.75
N LEU A 225 -18.66 -10.73 -15.89
CA LEU A 225 -19.99 -11.26 -15.60
C LEU A 225 -20.90 -11.26 -16.83
N VAL A 226 -20.78 -10.25 -17.70
CA VAL A 226 -21.49 -10.22 -18.99
C VAL A 226 -21.01 -11.35 -19.89
N ALA A 227 -19.71 -11.55 -20.03
CA ALA A 227 -19.15 -12.64 -20.84
C ALA A 227 -19.49 -14.03 -20.29
N LEU A 228 -19.42 -14.21 -18.97
CA LEU A 228 -19.81 -15.43 -18.28
C LEU A 228 -21.31 -15.68 -18.43
N GLY A 229 -22.14 -14.65 -18.29
CA GLY A 229 -23.59 -14.74 -18.47
C GLY A 229 -23.95 -15.22 -19.87
N GLU A 230 -23.32 -14.64 -20.90
CA GLU A 230 -23.50 -15.09 -22.28
C GLU A 230 -23.02 -16.55 -22.49
N ALA A 231 -21.87 -16.93 -21.93
CA ALA A 231 -21.38 -18.31 -22.01
C ALA A 231 -22.35 -19.31 -21.33
N LEU A 232 -22.88 -18.97 -20.15
CA LEU A 232 -23.85 -19.79 -19.43
C LEU A 232 -25.21 -19.84 -20.16
N LEU A 233 -25.64 -18.73 -20.78
CA LEU A 233 -26.86 -18.72 -21.58
C LEU A 233 -26.71 -19.65 -22.79
N ARG A 234 -25.57 -19.65 -23.49
CA ARG A 234 -25.33 -20.57 -24.60
C ARG A 234 -25.38 -22.04 -24.20
N GLU A 235 -24.85 -22.37 -23.01
CA GLU A 235 -24.83 -23.76 -22.51
C GLU A 235 -26.20 -24.22 -22.00
N TYR A 236 -26.88 -23.41 -21.18
CA TYR A 236 -28.07 -23.84 -20.44
C TYR A 236 -29.41 -23.34 -21.01
N ALA A 237 -29.41 -22.23 -21.74
CA ALA A 237 -30.62 -21.61 -22.29
C ALA A 237 -30.33 -20.88 -23.62
N PRO A 238 -29.87 -21.58 -24.67
CA PRO A 238 -29.26 -20.98 -25.85
C PRO A 238 -30.18 -20.01 -26.60
N GLN A 239 -31.51 -20.23 -26.57
CA GLN A 239 -32.50 -19.33 -27.16
C GLN A 239 -32.53 -17.93 -26.53
N MET A 240 -32.07 -17.80 -25.28
CA MET A 240 -32.00 -16.53 -24.55
C MET A 240 -30.62 -15.84 -24.70
N SER A 241 -29.68 -16.47 -25.41
CA SER A 241 -28.33 -15.92 -25.61
C SER A 241 -28.34 -14.75 -26.60
N TYR A 242 -27.41 -13.82 -26.41
CA TYR A 242 -27.21 -12.72 -27.35
C TYR A 242 -26.80 -13.27 -28.73
N ARG A 243 -25.97 -14.31 -28.78
CA ARG A 243 -25.58 -14.94 -30.05
C ARG A 243 -26.75 -15.50 -30.84
N PHE A 244 -27.70 -16.16 -30.17
CA PHE A 244 -28.91 -16.63 -30.82
C PHE A 244 -29.70 -15.47 -31.42
N SER A 245 -29.91 -14.39 -30.66
CA SER A 245 -30.61 -13.19 -31.15
C SER A 245 -29.91 -12.55 -32.36
N GLN A 246 -28.57 -12.57 -32.38
CA GLN A 246 -27.77 -12.04 -33.48
C GLN A 246 -27.87 -12.91 -34.75
N LEU A 247 -27.85 -14.24 -34.60
CA LEU A 247 -27.98 -15.19 -35.71
C LEU A 247 -29.40 -15.19 -36.27
N ALA A 248 -30.42 -15.19 -35.40
CA ALA A 248 -31.83 -15.16 -35.82
C ALA A 248 -32.21 -13.86 -36.54
N ALA A 249 -31.48 -12.76 -36.32
CA ALA A 249 -31.69 -11.50 -37.01
C ALA A 249 -31.02 -11.42 -38.40
N GLN A 250 -30.23 -12.42 -38.80
CA GLN A 250 -29.55 -12.43 -40.09
C GLN A 250 -30.47 -13.03 -41.18
N PRO A 251 -30.52 -12.42 -42.39
CA PRO A 251 -31.39 -12.91 -43.48
C PRO A 251 -31.12 -14.36 -43.88
N GLU A 252 -29.88 -14.83 -43.71
CA GLU A 252 -29.46 -16.20 -44.04
C GLU A 252 -30.10 -17.28 -43.14
N PHE A 253 -30.65 -16.89 -41.99
CA PHE A 253 -31.21 -17.79 -40.98
C PHE A 253 -32.72 -17.58 -40.75
N GLU A 254 -33.36 -16.70 -41.52
CA GLU A 254 -34.78 -16.34 -41.36
C GLU A 254 -35.71 -17.53 -41.64
N ASP A 255 -35.38 -18.35 -42.64
CA ASP A 255 -36.18 -19.52 -43.06
C ASP A 255 -35.69 -20.86 -42.46
N LEU A 256 -34.64 -20.83 -41.64
CA LEU A 256 -34.08 -22.05 -41.05
C LEU A 256 -34.82 -22.46 -39.77
N PRO A 257 -35.00 -23.77 -39.51
CA PRO A 257 -35.58 -24.23 -38.25
C PRO A 257 -34.69 -23.84 -37.06
N VAL A 258 -35.32 -23.56 -35.92
CA VAL A 258 -34.64 -23.07 -34.70
C VAL A 258 -33.50 -24.01 -34.28
N GLU A 259 -33.68 -25.32 -34.48
CA GLU A 259 -32.69 -26.35 -34.19
C GLU A 259 -31.37 -26.14 -34.97
N ALA A 260 -31.44 -25.71 -36.23
CA ALA A 260 -30.25 -25.45 -37.05
C ALA A 260 -29.50 -24.19 -36.60
N ILE A 261 -30.22 -23.20 -36.04
CA ILE A 261 -29.62 -22.00 -35.45
C ILE A 261 -28.92 -22.37 -34.13
N LEU A 262 -29.57 -23.20 -33.30
CA LEU A 262 -29.04 -23.63 -32.01
C LEU A 262 -27.71 -24.37 -32.10
N GLU A 263 -27.48 -25.15 -33.17
CA GLU A 263 -26.20 -25.83 -33.39
C GLU A 263 -25.02 -24.85 -33.55
N LYS A 264 -25.27 -23.62 -34.02
CA LYS A 264 -24.25 -22.57 -34.19
C LYS A 264 -24.09 -21.64 -32.98
N VAL A 265 -24.88 -21.83 -31.91
CA VAL A 265 -24.84 -21.01 -30.69
C VAL A 265 -23.87 -21.57 -29.64
N ASP A 266 -23.36 -22.79 -29.85
CA ASP A 266 -22.48 -23.51 -28.92
C ASP A 266 -21.21 -22.71 -28.54
N PHE A 267 -20.73 -22.88 -27.30
CA PHE A 267 -19.56 -22.19 -26.76
C PHE A 267 -18.34 -23.10 -26.75
N LYS A 268 -17.53 -23.02 -27.82
CA LYS A 268 -16.33 -23.85 -28.01
C LYS A 268 -15.04 -23.01 -28.00
N PRO A 269 -13.88 -23.62 -27.68
CA PRO A 269 -12.59 -22.99 -27.90
C PRO A 269 -12.45 -22.54 -29.36
N GLY A 270 -12.11 -21.27 -29.58
CA GLY A 270 -12.01 -20.67 -30.92
C GLY A 270 -13.28 -20.01 -31.44
N ASP A 271 -14.40 -20.10 -30.73
CA ASP A 271 -15.57 -19.23 -30.99
C ASP A 271 -15.19 -17.74 -30.83
N GLN A 272 -15.93 -16.84 -31.49
CA GLN A 272 -15.70 -15.40 -31.44
C GLN A 272 -15.63 -14.87 -30.00
N LEU A 273 -16.57 -15.28 -29.13
CA LEU A 273 -16.57 -14.84 -27.73
C LEU A 273 -15.35 -15.38 -26.97
N SER A 274 -15.02 -16.66 -27.16
CA SER A 274 -13.83 -17.29 -26.57
C SER A 274 -12.54 -16.58 -27.02
N ALA A 275 -12.43 -16.20 -28.30
CA ALA A 275 -11.27 -15.48 -28.84
C ALA A 275 -11.14 -14.07 -28.25
N TYR A 276 -12.25 -13.32 -28.12
CA TYR A 276 -12.23 -12.01 -27.45
C TYR A 276 -11.84 -12.11 -25.98
N CYS A 277 -12.34 -13.11 -25.25
CA CYS A 277 -11.89 -13.41 -23.89
C CYS A 277 -10.37 -13.68 -23.83
N GLY A 278 -9.83 -14.43 -24.80
CA GLY A 278 -8.39 -14.67 -24.92
C GLY A 278 -7.58 -13.39 -25.13
N LEU A 279 -8.03 -12.52 -26.04
CA LEU A 279 -7.38 -11.24 -26.33
C LEU A 279 -7.41 -10.29 -25.12
N ILE A 280 -8.58 -10.10 -24.51
CA ILE A 280 -8.75 -9.24 -23.33
C ILE A 280 -7.93 -9.78 -22.15
N GLY A 281 -8.05 -11.08 -21.87
CA GLY A 281 -7.33 -11.75 -20.79
C GLY A 281 -5.81 -11.66 -20.95
N THR A 282 -5.30 -11.93 -22.16
CA THR A 282 -3.87 -11.78 -22.48
C THR A 282 -3.42 -10.33 -22.35
N GLY A 283 -4.19 -9.37 -22.87
CA GLY A 283 -3.88 -7.95 -22.75
C GLY A 283 -3.75 -7.50 -21.30
N LEU A 284 -4.70 -7.90 -20.43
CA LEU A 284 -4.63 -7.63 -18.99
C LEU A 284 -3.40 -8.29 -18.35
N MET A 285 -3.09 -9.54 -18.70
CA MET A 285 -1.92 -10.24 -18.17
C MET A 285 -0.59 -9.61 -18.59
N VAL A 286 -0.47 -9.15 -19.84
CA VAL A 286 0.73 -8.46 -20.33
C VAL A 286 0.92 -7.15 -19.58
N ILE A 287 -0.13 -6.35 -19.39
CA ILE A 287 -0.03 -5.11 -18.61
C ILE A 287 0.35 -5.41 -17.16
N ALA A 288 -0.21 -6.46 -16.55
CA ALA A 288 0.14 -6.88 -15.20
C ALA A 288 1.61 -7.32 -15.10
N ALA A 289 2.13 -8.05 -16.09
CA ALA A 289 3.51 -8.52 -16.12
C ALA A 289 4.53 -7.38 -16.34
N ILE A 290 4.16 -6.34 -17.09
CA ILE A 290 5.02 -5.19 -17.39
C ILE A 290 5.13 -4.21 -16.21
N TYR A 291 4.25 -4.29 -15.21
CA TYR A 291 4.26 -3.43 -14.01
C TYR A 291 5.67 -3.14 -13.41
N PRO A 292 6.57 -4.13 -13.19
CA PRO A 292 7.90 -3.89 -12.63
C PRO A 292 8.78 -3.01 -13.51
N MET A 293 8.52 -2.98 -14.83
CA MET A 293 9.19 -2.11 -15.79
C MET A 293 8.59 -0.71 -15.79
N PHE A 294 7.25 -0.57 -15.74
CA PHE A 294 6.59 0.74 -15.71
C PHE A 294 7.00 1.59 -14.51
N ARG A 295 7.23 0.98 -13.34
CA ARG A 295 7.73 1.71 -12.17
C ARG A 295 9.16 2.27 -12.32
N ARG A 296 9.95 1.78 -13.29
CA ARG A 296 11.33 2.25 -13.54
C ARG A 296 11.41 3.33 -14.63
N ILE A 297 10.37 3.46 -15.48
CA ILE A 297 10.35 4.39 -16.60
C ILE A 297 9.72 5.72 -16.16
N LYS A 298 10.48 6.81 -16.27
CA LYS A 298 10.06 8.16 -15.79
C LYS A 298 8.78 8.67 -16.44
N ALA A 299 8.55 8.38 -17.72
CA ALA A 299 7.36 8.81 -18.46
C ALA A 299 6.05 8.22 -17.88
N PHE A 300 6.06 6.96 -17.46
CA PHE A 300 4.86 6.28 -16.95
C PHE A 300 4.43 6.75 -15.56
N ARG A 301 5.35 7.33 -14.77
CA ARG A 301 5.02 7.93 -13.47
C ARG A 301 4.17 9.20 -13.59
N TRP A 302 4.16 9.84 -14.77
CA TRP A 302 3.30 11.01 -15.01
C TRP A 302 1.83 10.61 -15.19
N LEU A 303 1.56 9.40 -15.69
CA LEU A 303 0.21 8.91 -15.98
C LEU A 303 -0.55 8.46 -14.73
N ALA A 304 0.13 7.78 -13.80
CA ALA A 304 -0.50 7.29 -12.56
C ALA A 304 0.50 7.07 -11.42
N SER A 305 0.02 7.19 -10.17
CA SER A 305 0.79 6.91 -8.95
C SER A 305 1.15 5.42 -8.79
N ASN A 306 2.21 5.11 -8.05
CA ASN A 306 2.61 3.72 -7.77
C ASN A 306 1.52 2.90 -7.09
N THR A 307 0.72 3.53 -6.22
CA THR A 307 -0.45 2.89 -5.60
C THR A 307 -1.49 2.47 -6.62
N MET A 308 -1.78 3.32 -7.60
CA MET A 308 -2.78 3.04 -8.63
C MET A 308 -2.30 1.93 -9.57
N TRP A 309 -1.03 1.95 -9.96
CA TRP A 309 -0.43 0.88 -10.77
C TRP A 309 -0.41 -0.46 -10.04
N PHE A 310 -0.13 -0.45 -8.74
CA PHE A 310 -0.19 -1.67 -7.93
C PHE A 310 -1.62 -2.22 -7.82
N ASP A 311 -2.61 -1.35 -7.60
CA ASP A 311 -4.01 -1.75 -7.57
C ASP A 311 -4.48 -2.28 -8.94
N PHE A 312 -4.04 -1.65 -10.04
CA PHE A 312 -4.30 -2.12 -11.40
C PHE A 312 -3.62 -3.48 -11.67
N HIS A 313 -2.37 -3.67 -11.24
CA HIS A 313 -1.68 -4.96 -11.35
C HIS A 313 -2.46 -6.07 -10.63
N LEU A 314 -3.01 -5.80 -9.44
CA LEU A 314 -3.83 -6.79 -8.73
C LEU A 314 -5.15 -7.07 -9.47
N MET A 315 -5.80 -6.03 -9.98
CA MET A 315 -7.04 -6.15 -10.76
C MET A 315 -6.82 -6.94 -12.05
N ALA A 316 -5.89 -6.51 -12.89
CA ALA A 316 -5.53 -7.19 -14.14
C ALA A 316 -5.00 -8.60 -13.88
N GLY A 317 -4.22 -8.76 -12.80
CA GLY A 317 -3.73 -10.02 -12.25
C GLY A 317 -4.83 -11.01 -11.83
N THR A 318 -6.04 -10.53 -11.54
CA THR A 318 -7.18 -11.36 -11.11
C THR A 318 -8.20 -11.54 -12.23
N VAL A 319 -8.60 -10.44 -12.87
CA VAL A 319 -9.63 -10.40 -13.93
C VAL A 319 -9.11 -11.01 -15.23
N GLY A 320 -7.83 -10.79 -15.59
CA GLY A 320 -7.24 -11.38 -16.79
C GLY A 320 -7.36 -12.92 -16.83
N PRO A 321 -6.93 -13.63 -15.76
CA PRO A 321 -7.11 -15.07 -15.64
C PRO A 321 -8.55 -15.56 -15.71
N MET A 322 -9.51 -14.77 -15.23
CA MET A 322 -10.94 -15.11 -15.34
C MET A 322 -11.37 -15.17 -16.81
N PHE A 323 -10.96 -14.19 -17.63
CA PHE A 323 -11.20 -14.22 -19.08
C PHE A 323 -10.43 -15.35 -19.79
N ILE A 324 -9.19 -15.64 -19.37
CA ILE A 324 -8.43 -16.78 -19.92
C ILE A 324 -9.13 -18.12 -19.62
N GLY A 325 -9.75 -18.26 -18.45
CA GLY A 325 -10.57 -19.43 -18.11
C GLY A 325 -11.75 -19.62 -19.07
N LEU A 326 -12.43 -18.53 -19.46
CA LEU A 326 -13.49 -18.58 -20.48
C LEU A 326 -12.93 -18.88 -21.88
N HIS A 327 -11.74 -18.38 -22.21
CA HIS A 327 -11.09 -18.63 -23.49
C HIS A 327 -10.83 -20.13 -23.74
N CYS A 328 -10.31 -20.85 -22.74
CA CYS A 328 -10.03 -22.29 -22.89
C CYS A 328 -11.25 -23.19 -22.67
N VAL A 329 -12.39 -22.66 -22.22
CA VAL A 329 -13.60 -23.43 -21.85
C VAL A 329 -13.26 -24.56 -20.84
N LEU A 330 -12.21 -24.34 -20.03
CA LEU A 330 -11.61 -25.33 -19.12
C LEU A 330 -11.19 -26.66 -19.77
N ARG A 331 -10.99 -26.71 -21.09
CA ARG A 331 -10.38 -27.85 -21.78
C ARG A 331 -8.85 -27.74 -21.66
N LEU A 332 -8.25 -28.64 -20.88
CA LEU A 332 -6.83 -28.63 -20.48
C LEU A 332 -6.07 -29.88 -20.96
N ASP A 333 -6.43 -30.40 -22.13
CA ASP A 333 -5.92 -31.64 -22.73
C ASP A 333 -4.59 -31.50 -23.49
N SER A 334 -4.13 -30.27 -23.70
CA SER A 334 -2.89 -29.98 -24.45
C SER A 334 -1.76 -29.48 -23.55
N TRP A 335 -0.57 -29.34 -24.13
CA TRP A 335 0.60 -28.72 -23.48
C TRP A 335 0.32 -27.29 -22.95
N VAL A 336 -0.70 -26.61 -23.49
CA VAL A 336 -1.16 -25.29 -23.05
C VAL A 336 -1.67 -25.32 -21.60
N SER A 337 -2.03 -26.49 -21.08
CA SER A 337 -2.35 -26.68 -19.64
C SER A 337 -1.21 -26.24 -18.72
N ALA A 338 0.06 -26.33 -19.16
CA ALA A 338 1.21 -25.81 -18.40
C ALA A 338 1.14 -24.28 -18.22
N ALA A 339 0.69 -23.55 -19.25
CA ALA A 339 0.48 -22.10 -19.16
C ALA A 339 -0.66 -21.80 -18.17
N PHE A 340 -1.77 -22.53 -18.26
CA PHE A 340 -2.92 -22.36 -17.38
C PHE A 340 -2.56 -22.60 -15.90
N TRP A 341 -1.85 -23.69 -15.58
CA TRP A 341 -1.44 -23.96 -14.20
C TRP A 341 -0.37 -22.98 -13.70
N SER A 342 0.54 -22.53 -14.56
CA SER A 342 1.49 -21.46 -14.22
C SER A 342 0.75 -20.18 -13.86
N MET A 343 -0.28 -19.81 -14.62
CA MET A 343 -1.16 -18.68 -14.32
C MET A 343 -1.84 -18.84 -12.96
N VAL A 344 -2.46 -20.00 -12.68
CA VAL A 344 -3.11 -20.28 -11.39
C VAL A 344 -2.13 -20.13 -10.23
N ILE A 345 -0.90 -20.64 -10.35
CA ILE A 345 0.15 -20.50 -9.34
C ILE A 345 0.53 -19.02 -9.12
N VAL A 346 0.67 -18.24 -10.20
CA VAL A 346 0.97 -16.79 -10.12
C VAL A 346 -0.15 -16.04 -9.40
N VAL A 347 -1.41 -16.32 -9.71
CA VAL A 347 -2.59 -15.68 -9.08
C VAL A 347 -2.66 -16.02 -7.60
N ILE A 348 -2.61 -17.30 -7.25
CA ILE A 348 -2.67 -17.76 -5.85
C ILE A 348 -1.49 -17.20 -5.06
N SER A 349 -0.28 -17.26 -5.60
CA SER A 349 0.89 -16.68 -4.95
C SER A 349 0.79 -15.16 -4.81
N GLY A 350 0.18 -14.45 -5.77
CA GLY A 350 -0.10 -13.02 -5.69
C GLY A 350 -1.03 -12.66 -4.54
N PHE A 351 -2.17 -13.36 -4.41
CA PHE A 351 -3.08 -13.22 -3.28
C PHE A 351 -2.41 -13.55 -1.94
N LEU A 352 -1.61 -14.62 -1.92
CA LEU A 352 -0.87 -15.01 -0.72
C LEU A 352 0.15 -13.95 -0.32
N GLY A 353 0.88 -13.38 -1.28
CA GLY A 353 1.77 -12.25 -1.05
C GLY A 353 1.01 -11.08 -0.43
N ARG A 354 -0.11 -10.66 -1.04
CA ARG A 354 -0.97 -9.58 -0.52
C ARG A 354 -1.51 -9.88 0.88
N TYR A 355 -1.93 -11.11 1.15
CA TYR A 355 -2.38 -11.54 2.47
C TYR A 355 -1.25 -11.43 3.51
N LEU A 356 -0.06 -11.96 3.20
CA LEU A 356 1.10 -11.88 4.07
C LEU A 356 1.50 -10.43 4.39
N TYR A 357 1.37 -9.51 3.44
CA TYR A 357 1.57 -8.07 3.68
C TYR A 357 0.62 -7.51 4.75
N THR A 358 -0.59 -8.07 4.92
CA THR A 358 -1.53 -7.61 5.97
C THR A 358 -1.26 -8.22 7.35
N GLN A 359 -0.39 -9.24 7.42
CA GLN A 359 -0.08 -9.96 8.66
C GLN A 359 1.20 -9.47 9.33
N VAL A 360 2.11 -8.86 8.57
CA VAL A 360 3.28 -8.20 9.15
C VAL A 360 2.79 -7.02 9.99
N PRO A 361 3.05 -7.01 11.32
CA PRO A 361 2.58 -5.95 12.20
C PRO A 361 3.16 -4.59 11.79
N GLU A 362 2.51 -3.54 12.27
CA GLU A 362 3.09 -2.20 12.30
C GLU A 362 4.42 -2.21 13.07
N MET A 363 5.09 -1.06 13.12
CA MET A 363 6.22 -0.87 14.05
C MET A 363 5.81 -1.36 15.45
N ALA A 364 6.73 -2.04 16.14
CA ALA A 364 6.45 -2.70 17.42
C ALA A 364 5.73 -1.79 18.43
N SER A 365 6.10 -0.51 18.47
CA SER A 365 5.56 0.51 19.36
C SER A 365 4.06 0.79 19.18
N GLY A 366 3.53 0.83 17.95
CA GLY A 366 2.10 1.07 17.72
C GLY A 366 1.24 -0.09 18.21
N VAL A 367 1.75 -1.31 18.04
CA VAL A 367 1.09 -2.53 18.52
C VAL A 367 1.08 -2.61 20.04
N GLU A 368 2.18 -2.24 20.70
CA GLU A 368 2.28 -2.17 22.16
C GLU A 368 1.25 -1.20 22.76
N LEU A 369 1.04 -0.04 22.13
CA LEU A 369 0.06 0.94 22.58
C LEU A 369 -1.39 0.46 22.41
N GLU A 370 -1.74 -0.16 21.28
CA GLU A 370 -3.07 -0.75 21.06
C GLU A 370 -3.34 -1.88 22.08
N GLU A 371 -2.34 -2.70 22.38
CA GLU A 371 -2.39 -3.74 23.41
C GLU A 371 -2.65 -3.13 24.80
N LEU A 372 -1.90 -2.08 25.18
CA LEU A 372 -2.08 -1.37 26.44
C LEU A 372 -3.48 -0.74 26.59
N ASP A 373 -4.07 -0.17 25.53
CA ASP A 373 -5.43 0.38 25.58
C ASP A 373 -6.48 -0.72 25.84
N HIS A 374 -6.34 -1.86 25.19
CA HIS A 374 -7.21 -3.00 25.43
C HIS A 374 -7.04 -3.56 26.84
N GLU A 375 -5.81 -3.66 27.33
CA GLU A 375 -5.53 -4.11 28.69
C GLU A 375 -6.10 -3.15 29.75
N ARG A 376 -5.95 -1.83 29.58
CA ARG A 376 -6.58 -0.83 30.45
C ARG A 376 -8.10 -0.97 30.47
N PHE A 377 -8.72 -1.17 29.31
CA PHE A 377 -10.16 -1.39 29.23
C PHE A 377 -10.59 -2.64 30.01
N PHE A 378 -9.82 -3.73 29.90
CA PHE A 378 -10.07 -4.96 30.66
C PHE A 378 -9.89 -4.77 32.16
N GLN A 379 -8.81 -4.11 32.59
CA GLN A 379 -8.54 -3.80 34.00
C GLN A 379 -9.67 -2.98 34.63
N GLN A 380 -10.23 -1.99 33.92
CA GLN A 380 -11.36 -1.19 34.42
C GLN A 380 -12.63 -2.00 34.70
N HIS A 381 -12.83 -3.12 33.98
CA HIS A 381 -14.04 -3.94 34.09
C HIS A 381 -13.84 -5.20 34.94
N ARG A 382 -12.59 -5.61 35.19
CA ARG A 382 -12.25 -6.80 36.01
C ARG A 382 -12.93 -6.83 37.38
N PRO A 383 -12.99 -5.74 38.18
CA PRO A 383 -13.63 -5.79 39.49
C PRO A 383 -15.12 -6.11 39.44
N ARG A 384 -15.81 -5.72 38.35
CA ARG A 384 -17.26 -5.89 38.19
C ARG A 384 -17.64 -7.17 37.45
N LEU A 385 -16.74 -7.69 36.60
CA LEU A 385 -16.98 -8.81 35.70
C LEU A 385 -15.92 -9.89 35.87
N THR A 386 -15.73 -10.39 37.08
CA THR A 386 -14.67 -11.36 37.42
C THR A 386 -14.72 -12.62 36.54
N VAL A 387 -15.86 -13.30 36.48
CA VAL A 387 -16.02 -14.54 35.68
C VAL A 387 -15.93 -14.28 34.16
N PRO A 388 -16.66 -13.30 33.58
CA PRO A 388 -16.50 -12.96 32.17
C PRO A 388 -15.08 -12.56 31.77
N MET A 389 -14.36 -11.84 32.63
CA MET A 389 -12.99 -11.43 32.36
C MET A 389 -12.01 -12.59 32.47
N ALA A 390 -12.17 -13.49 33.44
CA ALA A 390 -11.38 -14.71 33.54
C ALA A 390 -11.54 -15.59 32.29
N GLU A 391 -12.75 -15.68 31.74
CA GLU A 391 -13.01 -16.40 30.48
C GLU A 391 -12.27 -15.78 29.28
N ILE A 392 -12.24 -14.44 29.19
CA ILE A 392 -11.49 -13.71 28.15
C ILE A 392 -9.99 -13.92 28.34
N ASP A 393 -9.48 -13.79 29.56
CA ASP A 393 -8.06 -13.95 29.89
C ASP A 393 -7.59 -15.38 29.55
N ARG A 394 -8.39 -16.40 29.88
CA ARG A 394 -8.15 -17.80 29.49
C ARG A 394 -8.06 -17.96 27.97
N GLU A 395 -9.04 -17.46 27.23
CA GLU A 395 -9.06 -17.57 25.77
C GLU A 395 -7.86 -16.86 25.14
N VAL A 396 -7.50 -15.67 25.62
CA VAL A 396 -6.32 -14.94 25.14
C VAL A 396 -5.06 -15.74 25.42
N ALA A 397 -4.88 -16.26 26.63
CA ALA A 397 -3.72 -17.06 27.02
C ALA A 397 -3.57 -18.33 26.17
N GLU A 398 -4.67 -19.05 25.92
CA GLU A 398 -4.67 -20.24 25.04
C GLU A 398 -4.21 -19.89 23.62
N GLN A 399 -4.68 -18.76 23.08
CA GLN A 399 -4.29 -18.30 21.75
C GLN A 399 -2.83 -17.83 21.71
N ARG A 400 -2.34 -17.13 22.76
CA ARG A 400 -0.92 -16.75 22.88
C ARG A 400 -0.03 -18.00 22.90
N ALA A 401 -0.38 -19.00 23.70
CA ALA A 401 0.36 -20.26 23.77
C ALA A 401 0.35 -21.02 22.43
N ALA A 402 -0.78 -21.05 21.73
CA ALA A 402 -0.87 -21.62 20.39
C ALA A 402 0.03 -20.89 19.39
N ALA A 403 0.05 -19.55 19.42
CA ALA A 403 0.93 -18.74 18.58
C ALA A 403 2.41 -19.04 18.86
N GLN A 404 2.80 -19.13 20.13
CA GLN A 404 4.17 -19.46 20.54
C GLN A 404 4.61 -20.84 20.03
N ARG A 405 3.75 -21.86 20.14
CA ARG A 405 4.05 -23.20 19.58
C ARG A 405 4.33 -23.15 18.08
N VAL A 406 3.58 -22.33 17.35
CA VAL A 406 3.77 -22.14 15.90
C VAL A 406 5.05 -21.37 15.60
N ALA A 407 5.38 -20.35 16.39
CA ALA A 407 6.64 -19.61 16.26
C ALA A 407 7.87 -20.49 16.53
N MET A 408 7.81 -21.40 17.51
CA MET A 408 8.89 -22.34 17.79
C MET A 408 9.02 -23.44 16.74
N SER A 409 7.98 -23.70 15.94
CA SER A 409 8.05 -24.72 14.90
C SER A 409 8.94 -24.29 13.72
N PRO A 410 9.82 -25.15 13.17
CA PRO A 410 10.70 -24.78 12.06
C PRO A 410 9.94 -24.60 10.73
N SER A 411 8.76 -25.23 10.60
CA SER A 411 7.98 -25.20 9.36
C SER A 411 7.25 -23.87 9.16
N VAL A 412 7.62 -23.17 8.10
CA VAL A 412 7.00 -21.91 7.69
C VAL A 412 5.61 -22.15 7.05
N VAL A 413 5.41 -23.29 6.38
CA VAL A 413 4.12 -23.71 5.81
C VAL A 413 3.09 -23.95 6.91
N ARG A 414 3.51 -24.59 8.02
CA ARG A 414 2.63 -24.79 9.18
C ARG A 414 2.17 -23.46 9.77
N ALA A 415 3.07 -22.47 9.85
CA ALA A 415 2.73 -21.13 10.33
C ALA A 415 1.73 -20.43 9.40
N LEU A 416 1.93 -20.54 8.08
CA LEU A 416 1.02 -19.99 7.10
C LEU A 416 -0.39 -20.61 7.18
N TRP A 417 -0.47 -21.94 7.19
CA TRP A 417 -1.74 -22.66 7.28
C TRP A 417 -2.48 -22.33 8.58
N TRP A 418 -1.74 -22.28 9.69
CA TRP A 418 -2.30 -21.87 10.96
C TRP A 418 -2.84 -20.43 10.91
N LEU A 419 -2.12 -19.47 10.33
CA LEU A 419 -2.65 -18.10 10.18
C LEU A 419 -3.97 -18.06 9.40
N ILE A 420 -4.04 -18.76 8.25
CA ILE A 420 -5.23 -18.79 7.40
C ILE A 420 -6.43 -19.38 8.14
N THR A 421 -6.27 -20.55 8.77
CA THR A 421 -7.33 -21.21 9.53
C THR A 421 -7.83 -20.37 10.70
N GLN A 422 -6.93 -19.63 11.36
CA GLN A 422 -7.28 -18.74 12.46
C GLN A 422 -8.05 -17.50 11.99
N ASP A 423 -7.73 -16.96 10.82
CA ASP A 423 -8.42 -15.80 10.24
C ASP A 423 -9.79 -16.17 9.67
N LEU A 424 -9.92 -17.32 9.00
CA LEU A 424 -11.21 -17.87 8.58
C LEU A 424 -12.13 -18.15 9.78
N GLY A 425 -11.56 -18.63 10.89
CA GLY A 425 -12.28 -18.87 12.15
C GLY A 425 -12.64 -17.60 12.95
N ARG A 426 -12.24 -16.40 12.51
CA ARG A 426 -12.39 -15.16 13.28
C ARG A 426 -13.85 -14.81 13.60
N ILE A 427 -14.72 -14.84 12.60
CA ILE A 427 -16.14 -14.52 12.74
C ILE A 427 -16.86 -15.52 13.66
N PRO A 428 -16.82 -16.84 13.39
CA PRO A 428 -17.53 -17.81 14.22
C PRO A 428 -17.03 -17.80 15.67
N ARG A 429 -15.72 -17.66 15.92
CA ARG A 429 -15.20 -17.57 17.29
C ARG A 429 -15.62 -16.30 18.02
N THR A 430 -15.69 -15.17 17.31
CA THR A 430 -16.19 -13.92 17.89
C THR A 430 -17.68 -14.04 18.26
N LEU A 431 -18.47 -14.73 17.43
CA LEU A 431 -19.87 -15.03 17.74
C LEU A 431 -20.00 -16.00 18.91
N ALA A 432 -19.19 -17.06 18.95
CA ALA A 432 -19.15 -18.00 20.07
C ALA A 432 -18.78 -17.31 21.40
N ARG A 433 -17.79 -16.42 21.38
CA ARG A 433 -17.42 -15.59 22.54
C ARG A 433 -18.58 -14.70 23.00
N ARG A 434 -19.30 -14.08 22.05
CA ARG A 434 -20.53 -13.33 22.38
C ARG A 434 -21.60 -14.25 22.99
N GLY A 435 -21.71 -15.50 22.53
CA GLY A 435 -22.58 -16.51 23.14
C GLY A 435 -22.21 -16.80 24.58
N ARG A 436 -20.93 -17.11 24.86
CA ARG A 436 -20.43 -17.37 26.23
C ARG A 436 -20.66 -16.17 27.15
N LEU A 437 -20.31 -14.97 26.72
CA LEU A 437 -20.53 -13.75 27.49
C LEU A 437 -22.03 -13.44 27.72
N LYS A 438 -22.92 -13.87 26.82
CA LYS A 438 -24.38 -13.77 27.03
C LYS A 438 -24.83 -14.68 28.17
N GLN A 439 -24.31 -15.91 28.22
CA GLN A 439 -24.64 -16.88 29.27
C GLN A 439 -24.15 -16.39 30.64
N LEU A 440 -23.05 -15.65 30.68
CA LEU A 440 -22.51 -15.03 31.90
C LEU A 440 -23.20 -13.70 32.30
N GLY A 441 -24.36 -13.37 31.71
CA GLY A 441 -25.15 -12.20 32.12
C GLY A 441 -24.61 -10.84 31.67
N VAL A 442 -23.67 -10.77 30.73
CA VAL A 442 -23.10 -9.48 30.27
C VAL A 442 -24.07 -8.72 29.36
N GLU A 443 -24.28 -7.44 29.67
CA GLU A 443 -25.12 -6.52 28.91
C GLU A 443 -24.77 -6.46 27.41
N ARG A 444 -25.77 -6.29 26.54
CA ARG A 444 -25.62 -6.42 25.08
C ARG A 444 -24.55 -5.51 24.48
N ARG A 445 -24.46 -4.25 24.93
CA ARG A 445 -23.49 -3.27 24.41
C ARG A 445 -22.08 -3.63 24.86
N LEU A 446 -21.89 -3.84 26.17
CA LEU A 446 -20.61 -4.20 26.76
C LEU A 446 -20.07 -5.53 26.22
N ARG A 447 -20.94 -6.52 26.02
CA ARG A 447 -20.61 -7.81 25.39
C ARG A 447 -20.05 -7.66 23.98
N ARG A 448 -20.62 -6.77 23.16
CA ARG A 448 -20.11 -6.53 21.80
C ARG A 448 -18.72 -5.91 21.84
N GLU A 449 -18.51 -4.99 22.77
CA GLU A 449 -17.23 -4.28 22.94
C GLU A 449 -16.14 -5.20 23.50
N LEU A 450 -16.42 -5.93 24.58
CA LEU A 450 -15.51 -6.93 25.16
C LEU A 450 -15.11 -7.99 24.12
N ALA A 451 -16.10 -8.53 23.38
CA ALA A 451 -15.80 -9.52 22.36
C ALA A 451 -14.95 -8.97 21.21
N LYS A 452 -15.18 -7.71 20.81
CA LYS A 452 -14.41 -7.02 19.76
C LYS A 452 -12.97 -6.77 20.21
N ARG A 453 -12.78 -6.22 21.41
CA ARG A 453 -11.44 -5.94 21.99
C ARG A 453 -10.66 -7.23 22.25
N ALA A 454 -11.31 -8.28 22.76
CA ALA A 454 -10.67 -9.59 22.95
C ALA A 454 -10.24 -10.20 21.60
N ALA A 455 -11.08 -10.10 20.56
CA ALA A 455 -10.71 -10.57 19.22
C ALA A 455 -9.51 -9.80 18.67
N ARG A 456 -9.42 -8.50 18.98
CA ARG A 456 -8.34 -7.63 18.53
C ARG A 456 -7.02 -7.94 19.27
N MET A 457 -7.06 -8.12 20.59
CA MET A 457 -5.91 -8.53 21.40
C MET A 457 -5.35 -9.90 20.98
N ILE A 458 -6.23 -10.86 20.68
CA ILE A 458 -5.82 -12.16 20.12
C ILE A 458 -5.13 -11.97 18.76
N ALA A 459 -5.67 -11.15 17.87
CA ALA A 459 -5.06 -10.90 16.56
C ALA A 459 -3.69 -10.22 16.67
N ILE A 460 -3.53 -9.25 17.58
CA ILE A 460 -2.27 -8.57 17.88
C ILE A 460 -1.21 -9.58 18.34
N SER A 461 -1.52 -10.35 19.38
CA SER A 461 -0.56 -11.31 19.95
C SER A 461 -0.14 -12.38 18.93
N ARG A 462 -1.08 -12.86 18.11
CA ARG A 462 -0.76 -13.81 17.02
C ARG A 462 0.23 -13.21 16.01
N ARG A 463 0.05 -11.94 15.63
CA ARG A 463 0.88 -11.27 14.62
C ARG A 463 2.29 -10.99 15.12
N GLN A 464 2.44 -10.50 16.36
CA GLN A 464 3.76 -10.25 16.96
C GLN A 464 4.62 -11.53 16.96
N VAL A 465 4.03 -12.66 17.37
CA VAL A 465 4.74 -13.92 17.51
C VAL A 465 5.11 -14.56 16.15
N VAL A 466 4.31 -14.32 15.10
CA VAL A 466 4.53 -14.90 13.76
C VAL A 466 5.26 -13.95 12.79
N ALA A 467 5.42 -12.67 13.16
CA ALA A 467 6.03 -11.64 12.31
C ALA A 467 7.38 -12.05 11.68
N PRO A 468 8.35 -12.64 12.41
CA PRO A 468 9.64 -13.01 11.82
C PRO A 468 9.49 -14.06 10.70
N LYS A 469 8.57 -15.03 10.88
CA LYS A 469 8.28 -16.04 9.85
C LYS A 469 7.53 -15.44 8.67
N ALA A 470 6.62 -14.50 8.91
CA ALA A 470 5.93 -13.79 7.83
C ALA A 470 6.91 -12.98 6.96
N GLN A 471 7.93 -12.35 7.55
CA GLN A 471 9.01 -11.69 6.81
C GLN A 471 9.81 -12.67 5.95
N LEU A 472 10.17 -13.84 6.49
CA LEU A 472 10.83 -14.91 5.72
C LEU A 472 9.96 -15.43 4.55
N LEU A 473 8.65 -15.55 4.76
CA LEU A 473 7.69 -15.90 3.70
C LEU A 473 7.64 -14.84 2.61
N LEU A 474 7.61 -13.55 2.97
CA LEU A 474 7.59 -12.46 1.99
C LEU A 474 8.87 -12.44 1.14
N HIS A 475 10.02 -12.76 1.73
CA HIS A 475 11.27 -12.90 0.98
C HIS A 475 11.22 -14.08 0.00
N SER A 476 10.73 -15.23 0.47
CA SER A 476 10.60 -16.45 -0.36
C SER A 476 9.51 -16.34 -1.42
N TRP A 477 8.46 -15.56 -1.18
CA TRP A 477 7.34 -15.36 -2.10
C TRP A 477 7.79 -14.89 -3.49
N LYS A 478 8.75 -13.96 -3.55
CA LYS A 478 9.30 -13.46 -4.82
C LYS A 478 10.00 -14.56 -5.63
N ARG A 479 10.59 -15.56 -4.95
CA ARG A 479 11.26 -16.71 -5.58
C ARG A 479 10.27 -17.67 -6.25
N VAL A 480 8.98 -17.60 -5.90
CA VAL A 480 7.93 -18.38 -6.55
C VAL A 480 7.20 -17.53 -7.57
N HIS A 481 6.71 -16.36 -7.16
CA HIS A 481 5.85 -15.53 -8.01
C HIS A 481 6.56 -15.07 -9.30
N VAL A 482 7.82 -14.63 -9.23
CA VAL A 482 8.52 -14.08 -10.40
C VAL A 482 8.89 -15.15 -11.44
N PRO A 483 9.49 -16.31 -11.08
CA PRO A 483 9.81 -17.33 -12.07
C PRO A 483 8.58 -17.91 -12.77
N PHE A 484 7.48 -18.15 -12.03
CA PHE A 484 6.25 -18.64 -12.66
C PHE A 484 5.60 -17.60 -13.58
N THR A 485 5.75 -16.30 -13.32
CA THR A 485 5.34 -15.26 -14.27
C THR A 485 6.17 -15.28 -15.55
N ILE A 486 7.48 -15.56 -15.46
CA ILE A 486 8.36 -15.70 -16.63
C ILE A 486 7.96 -16.94 -17.45
N LEU A 487 7.74 -18.08 -16.78
CA LEU A 487 7.27 -19.31 -17.43
C LEU A 487 5.93 -19.10 -18.12
N LEU A 488 4.97 -18.48 -17.43
CA LEU A 488 3.67 -18.13 -18.00
C LEU A 488 3.82 -17.28 -19.26
N ALA A 489 4.66 -16.24 -19.23
CA ALA A 489 4.90 -15.39 -20.38
C ALA A 489 5.49 -16.17 -21.56
N ALA A 490 6.49 -17.03 -21.30
CA ALA A 490 7.12 -17.86 -22.33
C ALA A 490 6.12 -18.82 -23.00
N PHE A 491 5.33 -19.56 -22.21
CA PHE A 491 4.32 -20.46 -22.76
C PHE A 491 3.20 -19.71 -23.49
N SER A 492 2.80 -18.54 -22.99
CA SER A 492 1.77 -17.72 -23.64
C SER A 492 2.24 -17.22 -25.02
N VAL A 493 3.48 -16.74 -25.11
CA VAL A 493 4.06 -16.31 -26.40
C VAL A 493 4.14 -17.48 -27.37
N ALA A 494 4.62 -18.65 -26.93
CA ALA A 494 4.65 -19.84 -27.76
C ALA A 494 3.26 -20.26 -28.24
N HIS A 495 2.26 -20.21 -27.35
CA HIS A 495 0.87 -20.58 -27.66
C HIS A 495 0.27 -19.65 -28.72
N ILE A 496 0.42 -18.34 -28.53
CA ILE A 496 -0.07 -17.32 -29.47
C ILE A 496 0.64 -17.44 -30.81
N TRP A 497 1.97 -17.64 -30.81
CA TRP A 497 2.75 -17.81 -32.04
C TRP A 497 2.30 -19.02 -32.86
N ILE A 498 2.11 -20.18 -32.21
CA ILE A 498 1.65 -21.41 -32.87
C ILE A 498 0.22 -21.26 -33.38
N SER A 499 -0.66 -20.60 -32.62
CA SER A 499 -2.03 -20.34 -33.06
C SER A 499 -2.05 -19.40 -34.27
N TRP A 500 -1.20 -18.37 -34.27
CA TRP A 500 -1.14 -17.41 -35.37
C TRP A 500 -0.53 -18.01 -36.62
N SER A 501 0.54 -18.81 -36.49
CA SER A 501 1.13 -19.50 -37.63
C SER A 501 0.11 -20.44 -38.28
N ARG A 502 -0.64 -21.23 -37.51
CA ARG A 502 -1.70 -22.11 -38.04
C ARG A 502 -2.86 -21.39 -38.72
N ALA A 503 -3.08 -20.10 -38.45
CA ALA A 503 -4.14 -19.30 -39.06
C ALA A 503 -3.68 -18.51 -40.30
N ALA A 504 -2.35 -18.35 -40.47
CA ALA A 504 -1.75 -17.66 -41.61
C ALA A 504 -1.48 -18.60 -42.82
N TRP A 505 -1.53 -19.91 -42.58
CA TRP A 505 -1.58 -20.98 -43.60
C TRP A 505 -3.00 -21.51 -43.69
#